data_AF-A0A517M364-F1
#
_entry.id   AF-A0A517M364-F1
#
_cell.length_a   1.000
_cell.length_b   1.000
_cell.length_c   1.000
_cell.angle_alpha   90.00
_cell.angle_beta   90.00
_cell.angle_gamma   90.00
#
_symmetry.space_group_name_H-M   'P 1'
#
loop_
_entity.id
_entity.type
_entity.pdbx_description
1 polymer ?
#
loop_
_entity_poly.entity_id
_entity_poly.type
_entity_poly.pdbx_seq_one_letter_code
_entity_poly.pdbx_strand_id
1 'polypeptide(L)'
;MGFAASGILHITTLAVTPESEPLNELEVRPPRPAESAQIVTLLTAGESEMRRHLITSSVAGALKNPDAKTVGLVAACGDQMRGAVIGSALPGGTGVLVGLRIATEEQDELTPEAAAEVAAPLFQALTAYLHALDVRFIQSTCDTQSPPAELMAVGFQHLADLQYLSVEASALNAQVSPELTFVDATELSEEQIVELVEQTYIDTRDCPSMNQYRIASETLASYRAMPQHDPTAWRIAQHKGEAIGCVLTLPFVDSNALELTYMGVVPSARGNRWGASLVSEAGRIAQQRGLQTVNLGVDQKNDPAQQIYERFGFTSFFGESVWGRRID
;
A
#
# COMPACT_ATOMS: atom_id res chain seq x y z
N MET A 1 5.97 -30.41 -82.03
CA MET A 1 7.37 -30.89 -82.19
C MET A 1 8.09 -30.44 -80.93
N GLY A 2 8.44 -31.28 -79.96
CA GLY A 2 9.30 -32.48 -79.99
C GLY A 2 10.40 -32.19 -78.97
N PHE A 3 10.27 -32.67 -77.72
CA PHE A 3 10.92 -33.84 -77.10
C PHE A 3 12.31 -33.62 -76.47
N ALA A 4 12.48 -34.28 -75.32
CA ALA A 4 13.67 -34.67 -74.55
C ALA A 4 14.37 -33.57 -73.71
N ALA A 5 14.38 -33.59 -72.37
CA ALA A 5 14.77 -34.58 -71.36
C ALA A 5 16.28 -34.58 -71.01
N SER A 6 16.56 -34.25 -69.74
CA SER A 6 17.48 -34.95 -68.82
C SER A 6 18.45 -34.01 -68.07
N GLY A 7 18.53 -34.16 -66.76
CA GLY A 7 19.52 -33.50 -65.92
C GLY A 7 19.12 -33.36 -64.45
N ILE A 8 18.83 -34.48 -63.80
CA ILE A 8 18.60 -34.58 -62.35
C ILE A 8 19.94 -34.35 -61.62
N LEU A 9 19.99 -33.40 -60.69
CA LEU A 9 21.02 -33.31 -59.66
C LEU A 9 20.32 -33.44 -58.30
N HIS A 10 20.51 -34.62 -57.69
CA HIS A 10 20.05 -34.92 -56.34
C HIS A 10 20.80 -34.03 -55.34
N ILE A 11 20.08 -33.08 -54.73
CA ILE A 11 20.48 -32.52 -53.43
C ILE A 11 19.78 -33.39 -52.38
N THR A 12 20.59 -34.15 -51.66
CA THR A 12 20.19 -34.96 -50.52
C THR A 12 19.55 -34.06 -49.47
N THR A 13 18.24 -34.19 -49.28
CA THR A 13 17.52 -33.61 -48.15
C THR A 13 18.04 -34.26 -46.87
N LEU A 14 18.93 -33.57 -46.16
CA LEU A 14 19.18 -33.87 -44.75
C LEU A 14 17.85 -33.68 -44.02
N ALA A 15 17.29 -34.78 -43.55
CA ALA A 15 16.15 -34.79 -42.66
C ALA A 15 16.55 -34.03 -41.39
N VAL A 16 16.16 -32.76 -41.31
CA VAL A 16 16.06 -32.06 -40.04
C VAL A 16 14.85 -32.67 -39.34
N THR A 17 15.12 -33.42 -38.29
CA THR A 17 14.12 -33.85 -37.30
C THR A 17 13.25 -32.67 -36.91
N PRO A 18 11.91 -32.73 -37.05
CA PRO A 18 11.05 -31.76 -36.43
C PRO A 18 10.96 -32.05 -34.92
N GLU A 19 10.66 -31.01 -34.15
CA GLU A 19 10.20 -31.05 -32.76
C GLU A 19 11.30 -31.23 -31.68
N SER A 20 12.13 -30.20 -31.52
CA SER A 20 12.19 -29.61 -30.19
C SER A 20 10.90 -28.80 -30.00
N GLU A 21 10.04 -29.19 -29.06
CA GLU A 21 8.96 -28.32 -28.58
C GLU A 21 9.54 -26.91 -28.35
N PRO A 22 8.86 -25.82 -28.72
CA PRO A 22 9.31 -24.51 -28.28
C PRO A 22 9.38 -24.57 -26.75
N LEU A 23 10.56 -24.31 -26.19
CA LEU A 23 10.69 -23.97 -24.77
C LEU A 23 9.57 -22.96 -24.49
N ASN A 24 8.60 -23.33 -23.64
CA ASN A 24 7.44 -22.50 -23.35
C ASN A 24 7.93 -21.16 -22.75
N GLU A 25 8.15 -20.17 -23.62
CA GLU A 25 8.64 -18.86 -23.23
C GLU A 25 7.63 -18.20 -22.29
N LEU A 26 8.14 -17.61 -21.22
CA LEU A 26 7.31 -16.94 -20.24
C LEU A 26 6.75 -15.64 -20.84
N GLU A 27 5.44 -15.57 -21.05
CA GLU A 27 4.76 -14.38 -21.55
C GLU A 27 4.19 -13.57 -20.39
N VAL A 28 4.44 -12.26 -20.35
CA VAL A 28 3.75 -11.31 -19.44
C VAL A 28 2.71 -10.52 -20.22
N ARG A 29 1.46 -10.61 -19.78
CA ARG A 29 0.30 -10.01 -20.46
C ARG A 29 -0.81 -9.59 -19.50
N PRO A 30 -1.77 -8.76 -19.95
CA PRO A 30 -3.01 -8.56 -19.21
C PRO A 30 -3.78 -9.88 -18.97
N PRO A 31 -4.54 -9.97 -17.86
CA PRO A 31 -5.34 -11.14 -17.53
C PRO A 31 -6.50 -11.31 -18.52
N ARG A 32 -6.81 -12.57 -18.88
CA ARG A 32 -8.01 -12.95 -19.63
C ARG A 32 -9.21 -12.98 -18.66
N PRO A 33 -10.44 -12.65 -19.09
CA PRO A 33 -11.60 -12.67 -18.21
C PRO A 33 -11.82 -14.00 -17.46
N ALA A 34 -11.54 -15.14 -18.12
CA ALA A 34 -11.65 -16.48 -17.53
C ALA A 34 -10.64 -16.76 -16.41
N GLU A 35 -9.54 -16.01 -16.33
CA GLU A 35 -8.47 -16.19 -15.34
C GLU A 35 -8.78 -15.50 -13.99
N SER A 36 -9.84 -14.68 -13.92
CA SER A 36 -10.17 -13.87 -12.74
C SER A 36 -10.22 -14.68 -11.43
N ALA A 37 -10.88 -15.83 -11.45
CA ALA A 37 -11.01 -16.69 -10.27
C ALA A 37 -9.65 -17.30 -9.87
N GLN A 38 -8.83 -17.69 -10.85
CA GLN A 38 -7.50 -18.23 -10.61
C GLN A 38 -6.56 -17.17 -10.01
N ILE A 39 -6.64 -15.92 -10.48
CA ILE A 39 -5.86 -14.80 -9.96
C ILE A 39 -6.21 -14.51 -8.51
N VAL A 40 -7.51 -14.45 -8.18
CA VAL A 40 -7.95 -14.25 -6.78
C VAL A 40 -7.41 -15.40 -5.91
N THR A 41 -7.60 -16.65 -6.32
CA THR A 41 -7.09 -17.81 -5.56
C THR A 41 -5.58 -17.73 -5.36
N LEU A 42 -4.82 -17.39 -6.40
CA LEU A 42 -3.37 -17.29 -6.33
C LEU A 42 -2.92 -16.15 -5.41
N LEU A 43 -3.45 -14.95 -5.57
CA LEU A 43 -3.05 -13.77 -4.78
C LEU A 43 -3.49 -13.85 -3.32
N THR A 44 -4.54 -14.63 -3.02
CA THR A 44 -5.06 -14.82 -1.65
C THR A 44 -4.50 -16.06 -0.94
N ALA A 45 -3.66 -16.84 -1.62
CA ALA A 45 -3.03 -18.02 -1.05
C ALA A 45 -2.13 -17.65 0.14
N GLY A 46 -2.37 -18.29 1.29
CA GLY A 46 -1.62 -18.06 2.53
C GLY A 46 -1.95 -16.76 3.27
N GLU A 47 -2.85 -15.93 2.75
CA GLU A 47 -3.25 -14.66 3.37
C GLU A 47 -4.31 -14.86 4.47
N SER A 48 -4.33 -14.00 5.49
CA SER A 48 -5.40 -14.01 6.50
C SER A 48 -6.76 -13.68 5.88
N GLU A 49 -7.83 -14.02 6.58
CA GLU A 49 -9.18 -13.69 6.12
C GLU A 49 -9.39 -12.21 5.80
N MET A 50 -8.81 -11.32 6.61
CA MET A 50 -8.90 -9.88 6.39
C MET A 50 -8.19 -9.46 5.09
N ARG A 51 -6.96 -9.93 4.87
CA ARG A 51 -6.24 -9.65 3.62
C ARG A 51 -6.88 -10.27 2.40
N ARG A 52 -7.41 -11.50 2.52
CA ARG A 52 -8.17 -12.12 1.43
C ARG A 52 -9.34 -11.23 1.01
N HIS A 53 -10.05 -10.62 1.95
CA HIS A 53 -11.12 -9.68 1.65
C HIS A 53 -10.60 -8.43 0.90
N LEU A 54 -9.53 -7.80 1.40
CA LEU A 54 -8.91 -6.62 0.78
C LEU A 54 -8.44 -6.91 -0.65
N ILE A 55 -7.63 -7.96 -0.83
CA ILE A 55 -7.10 -8.38 -2.13
C ILE A 55 -8.25 -8.69 -3.09
N THR A 56 -9.25 -9.47 -2.66
CA THR A 56 -10.40 -9.82 -3.52
C THR A 56 -11.16 -8.57 -3.97
N SER A 57 -11.37 -7.60 -3.08
CA SER A 57 -12.02 -6.33 -3.42
C SER A 57 -11.22 -5.54 -4.46
N SER A 58 -9.91 -5.40 -4.25
CA SER A 58 -9.00 -4.72 -5.18
C SER A 58 -8.91 -5.43 -6.54
N VAL A 59 -8.82 -6.76 -6.57
CA VAL A 59 -8.83 -7.56 -7.81
C VAL A 59 -10.14 -7.37 -8.55
N ALA A 60 -11.27 -7.44 -7.85
CA ALA A 60 -12.58 -7.24 -8.46
C ALA A 60 -12.73 -5.83 -9.05
N GLY A 61 -12.21 -4.81 -8.37
CA GLY A 61 -12.12 -3.44 -8.88
C GLY A 61 -11.29 -3.36 -10.16
N ALA A 62 -10.06 -3.86 -10.12
CA ALA A 62 -9.11 -3.87 -11.23
C ALA A 62 -9.66 -4.57 -12.49
N LEU A 63 -10.31 -5.71 -12.31
CA LEU A 63 -10.76 -6.56 -13.42
C LEU A 63 -12.13 -6.14 -13.99
N LYS A 64 -13.04 -5.61 -13.16
CA LYS A 64 -14.40 -5.24 -13.60
C LYS A 64 -14.50 -3.80 -14.08
N ASN A 65 -13.73 -2.91 -13.47
CA ASN A 65 -13.70 -1.49 -13.79
C ASN A 65 -12.24 -1.07 -13.96
N PRO A 66 -11.59 -1.42 -15.09
CA PRO A 66 -10.23 -0.98 -15.34
C PRO A 66 -10.23 0.55 -15.39
N ASP A 67 -9.82 1.17 -14.28
CA ASP A 67 -9.48 2.58 -14.26
C ASP A 67 -8.05 2.73 -14.76
N ALA A 68 -7.70 3.90 -15.30
CA ALA A 68 -6.35 4.14 -15.82
C ALA A 68 -5.25 4.12 -14.74
N LYS A 69 -5.58 3.76 -13.49
CA LYS A 69 -4.68 3.78 -12.33
C LYS A 69 -4.31 2.38 -11.87
N THR A 70 -5.12 1.36 -12.19
CA THR A 70 -4.91 -0.01 -11.72
C THR A 70 -4.52 -0.93 -12.87
N VAL A 71 -3.51 -1.75 -12.64
CA VAL A 71 -2.99 -2.71 -13.61
C VAL A 71 -2.88 -4.09 -12.97
N GLY A 72 -3.44 -5.08 -13.65
CA GLY A 72 -3.23 -6.50 -13.38
C GLY A 72 -2.43 -7.13 -14.52
N LEU A 73 -1.45 -7.95 -14.20
CA LEU A 73 -0.64 -8.70 -15.17
C LEU A 73 -0.52 -10.16 -14.74
N VAL A 74 -0.40 -11.03 -15.72
CA VAL A 74 -0.22 -12.47 -15.57
C VAL A 74 1.05 -12.86 -16.31
N ALA A 75 1.86 -13.71 -15.68
CA ALA A 75 2.92 -14.45 -16.35
C ALA A 75 2.40 -15.85 -16.67
N ALA A 76 2.54 -16.30 -17.92
CA ALA A 76 2.05 -17.59 -18.37
C ALA A 76 3.05 -18.30 -19.30
N CYS A 77 3.07 -19.63 -19.22
CA CYS A 77 3.75 -20.51 -20.17
C CYS A 77 2.64 -21.23 -20.95
N GLY A 78 2.37 -20.80 -22.18
CA GLY A 78 1.18 -21.26 -22.92
C GLY A 78 -0.12 -20.87 -22.19
N ASP A 79 -0.94 -21.86 -21.85
CA ASP A 79 -2.18 -21.64 -21.08
C ASP A 79 -2.00 -21.80 -19.56
N GLN A 80 -0.80 -22.17 -19.09
CA GLN A 80 -0.52 -22.32 -17.67
C GLN A 80 -0.07 -20.99 -17.06
N MET A 81 -0.88 -20.47 -16.14
CA MET A 81 -0.50 -19.32 -15.30
C MET A 81 0.64 -19.70 -14.35
N ARG A 82 1.74 -18.94 -14.42
CA ARG A 82 2.92 -19.08 -13.57
C ARG A 82 2.99 -18.01 -12.48
N GLY A 83 2.32 -16.87 -12.66
CA GLY A 83 2.27 -15.83 -11.65
C GLY A 83 1.27 -14.73 -11.98
N ALA A 84 0.91 -13.95 -10.98
CA ALA A 84 0.05 -12.79 -11.14
C ALA A 84 0.54 -11.63 -10.27
N VAL A 85 0.32 -10.41 -10.77
CA VAL A 85 0.61 -9.18 -10.05
C VAL A 85 -0.50 -8.17 -10.26
N ILE A 86 -0.86 -7.44 -9.21
CA ILE A 86 -1.81 -6.31 -9.27
C ILE A 86 -1.22 -5.14 -8.51
N GLY A 87 -1.23 -3.97 -9.14
CA GLY A 87 -0.88 -2.72 -8.49
C GLY A 87 -1.71 -1.54 -8.97
N SER A 88 -1.77 -0.50 -8.14
CA SER A 88 -2.54 0.72 -8.40
C SER A 88 -1.71 1.96 -8.12
N ALA A 89 -1.85 2.98 -8.94
CA ALA A 89 -1.32 4.32 -8.69
C ALA A 89 -2.24 5.12 -7.76
N LEU A 90 -1.66 5.73 -6.74
CA LEU A 90 -2.30 6.66 -5.82
C LEU A 90 -1.79 8.09 -6.07
N PRO A 91 -2.60 9.12 -5.70
CA PRO A 91 -2.16 10.51 -5.76
C PRO A 91 -0.90 10.79 -4.93
N GLY A 92 0.01 11.61 -5.47
CA GLY A 92 1.28 11.93 -4.80
C GLY A 92 2.41 10.94 -5.10
N GLY A 93 2.47 10.40 -6.32
CA GLY A 93 3.59 9.59 -6.81
C GLY A 93 3.77 8.23 -6.14
N THR A 94 2.76 7.75 -5.40
CA THR A 94 2.81 6.49 -4.65
C THR A 94 2.03 5.40 -5.39
N GLY A 95 2.59 4.21 -5.48
CA GLY A 95 1.93 3.01 -5.96
C GLY A 95 1.66 2.04 -4.81
N VAL A 96 0.59 1.26 -4.92
CA VAL A 96 0.32 0.15 -4.01
C VAL A 96 0.40 -1.15 -4.81
N LEU A 97 1.25 -2.06 -4.36
CA LEU A 97 1.26 -3.45 -4.79
C LEU A 97 0.24 -4.21 -3.95
N VAL A 98 -0.92 -4.47 -4.55
CA VAL A 98 -2.03 -5.21 -3.92
C VAL A 98 -1.66 -6.67 -3.71
N GLY A 99 -0.96 -7.26 -4.68
CA GLY A 99 -0.47 -8.63 -4.57
C GLY A 99 0.50 -8.98 -5.69
N LEU A 100 1.48 -9.81 -5.35
CA LEU A 100 2.41 -10.47 -6.25
C LEU A 100 2.57 -11.90 -5.72
N ARG A 101 2.21 -12.90 -6.54
CA ARG A 101 2.35 -14.32 -6.19
C ARG A 101 2.72 -15.14 -7.41
N ILE A 102 3.58 -16.12 -7.18
CA ILE A 102 4.01 -17.08 -8.18
C ILE A 102 3.35 -18.42 -7.87
N ALA A 103 2.85 -19.08 -8.91
CA ALA A 103 2.22 -20.39 -8.79
C ALA A 103 3.31 -21.44 -8.52
N THR A 104 3.18 -22.15 -7.42
CA THR A 104 4.02 -23.31 -7.07
C THR A 104 3.29 -24.59 -7.45
N GLU A 105 4.03 -25.62 -7.85
CA GLU A 105 3.48 -26.98 -7.91
C GLU A 105 3.29 -27.50 -6.48
N GLU A 106 2.27 -28.34 -6.24
CA GLU A 106 1.72 -28.69 -4.90
C GLU A 106 2.72 -29.33 -3.90
N GLN A 107 4.00 -29.49 -4.26
CA GLN A 107 5.02 -30.17 -3.46
C GLN A 107 6.38 -29.45 -3.37
N ASP A 108 6.59 -28.35 -4.09
CA ASP A 108 7.88 -27.65 -4.12
C ASP A 108 7.86 -26.34 -3.33
N GLU A 109 8.80 -26.19 -2.39
CA GLU A 109 9.12 -24.88 -1.83
C GLU A 109 9.73 -24.00 -2.94
N LEU A 110 9.15 -22.82 -3.15
CA LEU A 110 9.63 -21.88 -4.15
C LEU A 110 10.99 -21.31 -3.70
N THR A 111 12.06 -21.65 -4.42
CA THR A 111 13.37 -21.04 -4.15
C THR A 111 13.36 -19.56 -4.55
N PRO A 112 14.18 -18.70 -3.90
CA PRO A 112 14.30 -17.29 -4.29
C PRO A 112 14.67 -17.09 -5.76
N GLU A 113 15.49 -17.97 -6.32
CA GLU A 113 15.89 -17.93 -7.74
C GLU A 113 14.70 -18.24 -8.66
N ALA A 114 13.93 -19.31 -8.37
CA ALA A 114 12.75 -19.67 -9.15
C ALA A 114 11.64 -18.61 -9.03
N ALA A 115 11.48 -18.02 -7.85
CA ALA A 115 10.61 -16.85 -7.65
C ALA A 115 11.01 -15.69 -8.55
N ALA A 116 12.31 -15.36 -8.62
CA ALA A 116 12.82 -14.24 -9.38
C ALA A 116 12.60 -14.39 -10.90
N GLU A 117 12.72 -15.61 -11.44
CA GLU A 117 12.52 -15.88 -12.87
C GLU A 117 11.13 -15.45 -13.37
N VAL A 118 10.10 -15.58 -12.53
CA VAL A 118 8.73 -15.18 -12.88
C VAL A 118 8.38 -13.79 -12.34
N ALA A 119 8.82 -13.46 -11.13
CA ALA A 119 8.48 -12.20 -10.47
C ALA A 119 9.15 -10.98 -11.13
N ALA A 120 10.40 -11.10 -11.58
CA ALA A 120 11.12 -10.01 -12.20
C ALA A 120 10.45 -9.46 -13.48
N PRO A 121 10.10 -10.28 -14.49
CA PRO A 121 9.42 -9.76 -15.69
C PRO A 121 8.01 -9.22 -15.38
N LEU A 122 7.27 -9.83 -14.45
CA LEU A 122 5.98 -9.29 -13.99
C LEU A 122 6.13 -7.90 -13.39
N PHE A 123 7.08 -7.76 -12.46
CA PHE A 123 7.29 -6.51 -11.76
C PHE A 123 7.90 -5.44 -12.67
N GLN A 124 8.74 -5.81 -13.64
CA GLN A 124 9.23 -4.89 -14.65
C GLN A 124 8.07 -4.31 -15.49
N ALA A 125 7.14 -5.15 -15.94
CA ALA A 125 5.98 -4.68 -16.68
C ALA A 125 5.04 -3.83 -15.82
N LEU A 126 4.83 -4.20 -14.55
CA LEU A 126 4.06 -3.40 -13.58
C LEU A 126 4.68 -2.01 -13.38
N THR A 127 5.98 -1.95 -13.13
CA THR A 127 6.69 -0.69 -12.87
C THR A 127 6.72 0.21 -14.09
N ALA A 128 6.87 -0.33 -15.30
CA ALA A 128 6.76 0.45 -16.53
C ALA A 128 5.38 1.13 -16.67
N TYR A 129 4.30 0.43 -16.31
CA TYR A 129 2.95 1.00 -16.31
C TYR A 129 2.80 2.09 -15.24
N LEU A 130 3.22 1.81 -13.99
CA LEU A 130 3.07 2.76 -12.89
C LEU A 130 3.96 4.00 -13.06
N HIS A 131 5.16 3.85 -13.62
CA HIS A 131 6.05 4.96 -13.93
C HIS A 131 5.44 5.91 -14.99
N ALA A 132 4.69 5.39 -15.96
CA ALA A 132 3.92 6.21 -16.91
C ALA A 132 2.81 7.05 -16.24
N LEU A 133 2.47 6.73 -14.97
CA LEU A 133 1.53 7.46 -14.12
C LEU A 133 2.23 8.34 -13.08
N ASP A 134 3.53 8.62 -13.25
CA ASP A 134 4.37 9.40 -12.32
C ASP A 134 4.49 8.76 -10.92
N VAL A 135 4.34 7.44 -10.82
CA VAL A 135 4.67 6.70 -9.61
C VAL A 135 6.19 6.54 -9.51
N ARG A 136 6.75 6.82 -8.33
CA ARG A 136 8.19 6.73 -8.04
C ARG A 136 8.52 5.77 -6.90
N PHE A 137 7.51 5.42 -6.12
CA PHE A 137 7.61 4.53 -4.97
C PHE A 137 6.43 3.58 -4.97
N ILE A 138 6.67 2.29 -4.73
CA ILE A 138 5.63 1.29 -4.52
C ILE A 138 5.72 0.77 -3.09
N GLN A 139 4.58 0.76 -2.40
CA GLN A 139 4.41 0.08 -1.11
C GLN A 139 3.59 -1.20 -1.26
N SER A 140 3.86 -2.18 -0.41
CA SER A 140 3.04 -3.38 -0.24
C SER A 140 2.91 -3.66 1.26
N THR A 141 1.84 -4.34 1.66
CA THR A 141 1.68 -4.81 3.04
C THR A 141 1.56 -6.32 3.07
N CYS A 142 1.88 -6.96 4.20
CA CYS A 142 1.86 -8.41 4.40
C CYS A 142 1.43 -8.75 5.83
N ASP A 143 0.64 -9.82 6.04
CA ASP A 143 0.25 -10.27 7.39
C ASP A 143 1.39 -10.96 8.16
N THR A 144 2.35 -11.52 7.42
CA THR A 144 3.38 -12.41 7.98
C THR A 144 4.65 -11.65 8.33
N GLN A 145 5.32 -12.08 9.41
CA GLN A 145 6.65 -11.56 9.81
C GLN A 145 7.71 -11.75 8.71
N SER A 146 7.53 -12.74 7.84
CA SER A 146 8.38 -12.98 6.67
C SER A 146 7.62 -12.60 5.39
N PRO A 147 8.20 -11.78 4.50
CA PRO A 147 7.58 -11.44 3.23
C PRO A 147 7.56 -12.66 2.29
N PRO A 148 6.64 -12.69 1.31
CA PRO A 148 6.71 -13.64 0.21
C PRO A 148 8.08 -13.55 -0.50
N ALA A 149 8.64 -14.69 -0.91
CA ALA A 149 9.95 -14.75 -1.56
C ALA A 149 10.00 -13.88 -2.83
N GLU A 150 8.85 -13.73 -3.49
CA GLU A 150 8.72 -13.03 -4.76
C GLU A 150 8.72 -11.51 -4.57
N LEU A 151 8.26 -11.04 -3.41
CA LEU A 151 8.36 -9.64 -3.00
C LEU A 151 9.83 -9.26 -2.74
N MET A 152 10.59 -10.17 -2.12
CA MET A 152 12.03 -10.01 -1.90
C MET A 152 12.83 -10.11 -3.20
N ALA A 153 12.45 -11.03 -4.08
CA ALA A 153 13.08 -11.22 -5.39
C ALA A 153 13.01 -9.94 -6.23
N VAL A 154 11.96 -9.15 -6.05
CA VAL A 154 11.80 -7.84 -6.69
C VAL A 154 12.20 -6.69 -5.76
N GLY A 155 13.12 -6.93 -4.81
CA GLY A 155 13.87 -5.86 -4.14
C GLY A 155 13.08 -4.95 -3.20
N PHE A 156 11.92 -5.37 -2.71
CA PHE A 156 11.26 -4.64 -1.64
C PHE A 156 12.04 -4.73 -0.34
N GLN A 157 11.98 -3.66 0.44
CA GLN A 157 12.62 -3.57 1.75
C GLN A 157 11.57 -3.37 2.83
N HIS A 158 11.82 -3.95 4.01
CA HIS A 158 10.98 -3.75 5.19
C HIS A 158 11.05 -2.29 5.63
N LEU A 159 9.89 -1.68 5.85
CA LEU A 159 9.79 -0.27 6.22
C LEU A 159 9.30 -0.09 7.65
N ALA A 160 8.25 -0.81 8.04
CA ALA A 160 7.65 -0.74 9.37
C ALA A 160 6.81 -1.98 9.66
N ASP A 161 6.53 -2.23 10.94
CA ASP A 161 5.48 -3.15 11.36
C ASP A 161 4.37 -2.31 11.99
N LEU A 162 3.17 -2.37 11.44
CA LEU A 162 2.02 -1.61 11.90
C LEU A 162 1.14 -2.46 12.81
N GLN A 163 0.50 -1.80 13.76
CA GLN A 163 -0.70 -2.30 14.43
C GLN A 163 -1.83 -1.32 14.23
N TYR A 164 -3.00 -1.86 13.93
CA TYR A 164 -4.23 -1.09 13.86
C TYR A 164 -5.00 -1.25 15.16
N LEU A 165 -5.29 -0.12 15.79
CA LEU A 165 -5.91 -0.03 17.09
C LEU A 165 -7.31 0.58 16.96
N SER A 166 -8.22 0.18 17.85
CA SER A 166 -9.58 0.71 17.93
C SER A 166 -9.96 1.02 19.38
N VAL A 167 -10.84 2.01 19.54
CA VAL A 167 -11.49 2.34 20.82
C VAL A 167 -12.86 2.95 20.58
N GLU A 168 -13.76 2.80 21.55
CA GLU A 168 -14.99 3.56 21.60
C GLU A 168 -14.70 5.07 21.72
N ALA A 169 -15.29 5.89 20.84
CA ALA A 169 -15.12 7.34 20.85
C ALA A 169 -15.57 7.97 22.18
N SER A 170 -16.52 7.35 22.88
CA SER A 170 -16.96 7.77 24.22
C SER A 170 -15.92 7.55 25.32
N ALA A 171 -14.96 6.65 25.12
CA ALA A 171 -13.86 6.42 26.07
C ALA A 171 -12.78 7.51 25.96
N LEU A 172 -12.72 8.22 24.83
CA LEU A 172 -11.79 9.33 24.57
C LEU A 172 -12.23 10.63 25.26
N ASN A 173 -12.35 10.56 26.59
CA ASN A 173 -12.70 11.69 27.44
C ASN A 173 -11.68 12.83 27.29
N ALA A 174 -12.13 14.07 27.51
CA ALA A 174 -11.35 15.29 27.32
C ALA A 174 -10.19 15.43 28.33
N GLN A 175 -9.05 14.78 28.07
CA GLN A 175 -7.74 15.11 28.67
C GLN A 175 -7.06 16.20 27.84
N VAL A 176 -7.76 17.31 27.67
CA VAL A 176 -7.26 18.47 26.94
C VAL A 176 -6.53 19.39 27.90
N SER A 177 -5.26 19.66 27.63
CA SER A 177 -4.53 20.70 28.35
C SER A 177 -5.19 22.06 28.10
N PRO A 178 -5.43 22.87 29.14
CA PRO A 178 -5.96 24.23 28.96
C PRO A 178 -4.96 25.16 28.24
N GLU A 179 -3.68 24.75 28.11
CA GLU A 179 -2.67 25.51 27.39
C GLU A 179 -2.73 25.31 25.87
N LEU A 180 -3.44 24.29 25.42
CA LEU A 180 -3.56 23.94 24.02
C LEU A 180 -4.91 24.42 23.48
N THR A 181 -4.87 25.09 22.33
CA THR A 181 -6.05 25.44 21.55
C THR A 181 -6.03 24.67 20.24
N PHE A 182 -7.20 24.30 19.73
CA PHE A 182 -7.33 23.64 18.43
C PHE A 182 -8.10 24.55 17.49
N VAL A 183 -7.53 24.83 16.34
CA VAL A 183 -8.15 25.60 15.25
C VAL A 183 -8.39 24.71 14.05
N ASP A 184 -9.34 25.07 13.20
CA ASP A 184 -9.59 24.32 11.97
C ASP A 184 -8.38 24.47 11.04
N ALA A 185 -7.95 23.38 10.39
CA ALA A 185 -6.81 23.45 9.48
C ALA A 185 -7.02 24.45 8.33
N THR A 186 -8.26 24.73 7.96
CA THR A 186 -8.65 25.72 6.97
C THR A 186 -8.34 27.17 7.36
N GLU A 187 -7.99 27.42 8.62
CA GLU A 187 -7.53 28.74 9.08
C GLU A 187 -6.06 29.02 8.69
N LEU A 188 -5.32 27.99 8.27
CA LEU A 188 -3.95 28.10 7.78
C LEU A 188 -3.92 27.97 6.25
N SER A 189 -2.91 28.60 5.64
CA SER A 189 -2.59 28.35 4.23
C SER A 189 -2.10 26.91 4.02
N GLU A 190 -2.18 26.43 2.78
CA GLU A 190 -1.71 25.09 2.44
C GLU A 190 -0.21 24.94 2.73
N GLU A 191 0.59 25.95 2.41
CA GLU A 191 2.02 25.99 2.66
C GLU A 191 2.32 25.84 4.17
N GLN A 192 1.58 26.53 5.03
CA GLN A 192 1.74 26.43 6.48
C GLN A 192 1.38 25.04 7.03
N ILE A 193 0.35 24.38 6.49
CA ILE A 193 -0.02 23.02 6.89
C ILE A 193 1.08 22.04 6.47
N VAL A 194 1.58 22.16 5.24
CA VAL A 194 2.67 21.32 4.72
C VAL A 194 3.92 21.51 5.57
N GLU A 195 4.33 22.75 5.81
CA GLU A 195 5.51 23.06 6.64
C GLU A 195 5.36 22.49 8.05
N LEU A 196 4.20 22.68 8.69
CA LEU A 196 3.97 22.12 10.02
C LEU A 196 4.10 20.59 10.04
N VAL A 197 3.49 19.89 9.09
CA VAL A 197 3.55 18.42 9.00
C VAL A 197 4.96 17.94 8.65
N GLU A 198 5.69 18.68 7.82
CA GLU A 198 7.10 18.38 7.54
C GLU A 198 7.96 18.54 8.81
N GLN A 199 7.72 19.58 9.62
CA GLN A 199 8.40 19.74 10.91
C GLN A 199 8.08 18.60 11.88
N THR A 200 6.87 18.03 11.85
CA THR A 200 6.53 16.87 12.70
C THR A 200 7.24 15.59 12.27
N TYR A 201 7.82 15.52 11.07
CA TYR A 201 8.59 14.35 10.59
C TYR A 201 10.02 14.31 11.15
N ILE A 202 10.57 15.44 11.58
CA ILE A 202 11.92 15.51 12.15
C ILE A 202 12.00 14.59 13.38
N ASP A 203 12.95 13.65 13.37
CA ASP A 203 13.12 12.62 14.40
C ASP A 203 11.82 11.87 14.74
N THR A 204 10.93 11.67 13.76
CA THR A 204 9.71 10.88 13.96
C THR A 204 10.08 9.44 14.32
N ARG A 205 9.29 8.85 15.21
CA ARG A 205 9.36 7.41 15.52
C ARG A 205 8.28 6.60 14.82
N ASP A 206 7.38 7.27 14.10
CA ASP A 206 6.33 6.63 13.34
C ASP A 206 6.83 6.39 11.91
N CYS A 207 7.07 5.13 11.57
CA CYS A 207 7.52 4.68 10.26
C CYS A 207 8.70 5.52 9.69
N PRO A 208 9.81 5.75 10.42
CA PRO A 208 10.86 6.67 10.00
C PRO A 208 11.46 6.33 8.63
N SER A 209 11.53 5.04 8.28
CA SER A 209 11.99 4.56 6.98
C SER A 209 11.11 4.99 5.81
N MET A 210 9.85 5.40 6.03
CA MET A 210 8.95 5.89 4.98
C MET A 210 9.38 7.26 4.46
N ASN A 211 10.02 8.08 5.29
CA ASN A 211 10.40 9.46 4.95
C ASN A 211 11.43 9.54 3.80
N GLN A 212 12.12 8.44 3.47
CA GLN A 212 13.02 8.38 2.31
C GLN A 212 12.28 8.24 0.97
N TYR A 213 10.99 7.90 1.00
CA TYR A 213 10.17 7.65 -0.17
C TYR A 213 9.11 8.71 -0.42
N ARG A 214 8.69 9.40 0.64
CA ARG A 214 7.54 10.29 0.59
C ARG A 214 7.73 11.52 1.45
N ILE A 215 7.42 12.68 0.88
CA ILE A 215 7.45 13.95 1.61
C ILE A 215 6.07 14.34 2.15
N ALA A 216 6.03 15.26 3.11
CA ALA A 216 4.79 15.67 3.79
C ALA A 216 3.69 16.13 2.82
N SER A 217 4.03 16.90 1.79
CA SER A 217 3.07 17.38 0.79
C SER A 217 2.42 16.25 0.01
N GLU A 218 3.18 15.22 -0.37
CA GLU A 218 2.67 14.02 -1.03
C GLU A 218 1.75 13.23 -0.11
N THR A 219 2.12 13.08 1.17
CA THR A 219 1.27 12.43 2.20
C THR A 219 -0.08 13.14 2.33
N LEU A 220 -0.05 14.46 2.51
CA LEU A 220 -1.25 15.28 2.61
C LEU A 220 -2.11 15.19 1.34
N ALA A 221 -1.48 15.17 0.16
CA ALA A 221 -2.19 15.04 -1.11
C ALA A 221 -2.97 13.70 -1.21
N SER A 222 -2.42 12.58 -0.74
CA SER A 222 -3.19 11.33 -0.68
C SER A 222 -4.34 11.40 0.31
N TYR A 223 -4.13 11.95 1.51
CA TYR A 223 -5.21 12.04 2.49
C TYR A 223 -6.37 12.91 1.95
N ARG A 224 -6.06 14.00 1.25
CA ARG A 224 -7.08 14.86 0.63
C ARG A 224 -7.80 14.20 -0.53
N ALA A 225 -7.15 13.28 -1.23
CA ALA A 225 -7.75 12.56 -2.35
C ALA A 225 -8.67 11.41 -1.90
N MET A 226 -8.70 11.07 -0.61
CA MET A 226 -9.64 10.08 -0.09
C MET A 226 -11.08 10.61 -0.22
N PRO A 227 -12.04 9.80 -0.68
CA PRO A 227 -13.44 10.22 -0.79
C PRO A 227 -14.04 10.72 0.53
N GLN A 228 -13.52 10.24 1.66
CA GLN A 228 -13.92 10.59 3.01
C GLN A 228 -13.30 11.91 3.50
N HIS A 229 -12.41 12.54 2.74
CA HIS A 229 -11.73 13.75 3.19
C HIS A 229 -12.74 14.85 3.56
N ASP A 230 -12.63 15.31 4.80
CA ASP A 230 -13.36 16.48 5.28
C ASP A 230 -12.35 17.48 5.88
N PRO A 231 -12.16 18.66 5.26
CA PRO A 231 -11.20 19.66 5.75
C PRO A 231 -11.57 20.19 7.14
N THR A 232 -12.84 20.12 7.53
CA THR A 232 -13.31 20.51 8.87
C THR A 232 -13.08 19.42 9.91
N ALA A 233 -12.48 18.28 9.55
CA ALA A 233 -12.05 17.21 10.46
C ALA A 233 -10.54 17.26 10.76
N TRP A 234 -9.81 18.21 10.18
CA TRP A 234 -8.39 18.42 10.45
C TRP A 234 -8.22 19.58 11.43
N ARG A 235 -7.34 19.40 12.42
CA ARG A 235 -7.10 20.37 13.49
C ARG A 235 -5.64 20.68 13.64
N ILE A 236 -5.35 21.95 13.92
CA ILE A 236 -4.01 22.43 14.24
C ILE A 236 -3.96 22.73 15.73
N ALA A 237 -3.01 22.10 16.40
CA ALA A 237 -2.75 22.31 17.81
C ALA A 237 -1.87 23.56 17.98
N GLN A 238 -2.37 24.55 18.71
CA GLN A 238 -1.66 25.79 19.01
C GLN A 238 -1.34 25.91 20.49
N HIS A 239 -0.09 26.24 20.82
CA HIS A 239 0.35 26.62 22.18
C HIS A 239 0.81 28.07 22.14
N LYS A 240 0.20 28.92 22.99
CA LYS A 240 0.49 30.37 23.01
C LYS A 240 0.37 31.07 21.64
N GLY A 241 -0.55 30.58 20.80
CA GLY A 241 -0.80 31.11 19.45
C GLY A 241 0.15 30.58 18.37
N GLU A 242 1.13 29.75 18.70
CA GLU A 242 2.03 29.10 17.74
C GLU A 242 1.55 27.69 17.40
N ALA A 243 1.54 27.33 16.11
CA ALA A 243 1.20 25.98 15.66
C ALA A 243 2.33 25.01 16.04
N ILE A 244 2.01 24.01 16.88
CA ILE A 244 2.99 23.05 17.40
C ILE A 244 2.69 21.61 16.98
N GLY A 245 1.56 21.36 16.32
CA GLY A 245 1.18 20.01 15.91
C GLY A 245 -0.15 19.96 15.20
N CYS A 246 -0.57 18.77 14.80
CA CYS A 246 -1.81 18.56 14.07
C CYS A 246 -2.49 17.23 14.44
N VAL A 247 -3.79 17.18 14.15
CA VAL A 247 -4.64 15.99 14.20
C VAL A 247 -5.37 15.93 12.87
N LEU A 248 -5.00 14.96 12.03
CA LEU A 248 -5.61 14.74 10.72
C LEU A 248 -6.48 13.48 10.83
N THR A 249 -7.71 13.58 10.33
CA THR A 249 -8.69 12.49 10.46
C THR A 249 -9.46 12.26 9.16
N LEU A 250 -10.00 11.05 9.01
CA LEU A 250 -10.92 10.66 7.94
C LEU A 250 -12.18 10.01 8.53
N PRO A 251 -13.38 10.58 8.34
CA PRO A 251 -14.64 9.98 8.78
C PRO A 251 -15.14 8.88 7.82
N PHE A 252 -15.22 7.64 8.30
CA PHE A 252 -15.86 6.52 7.61
C PHE A 252 -17.28 6.32 8.14
N VAL A 253 -18.22 7.08 7.58
CA VAL A 253 -19.63 7.11 8.04
C VAL A 253 -20.29 5.74 7.92
N ASP A 254 -20.06 5.01 6.83
CA ASP A 254 -20.68 3.69 6.59
C ASP A 254 -20.25 2.63 7.62
N SER A 255 -19.02 2.75 8.16
CA SER A 255 -18.52 1.87 9.23
C SER A 255 -18.63 2.50 10.62
N ASN A 256 -19.28 3.66 10.74
CA ASN A 256 -19.45 4.41 11.97
C ASN A 256 -18.16 4.69 12.76
N ALA A 257 -17.06 4.95 12.03
CA ALA A 257 -15.72 5.09 12.59
C ALA A 257 -15.04 6.39 12.13
N LEU A 258 -14.22 6.97 13.00
CA LEU A 258 -13.24 8.00 12.63
C LEU A 258 -11.86 7.36 12.55
N GLU A 259 -11.16 7.52 11.44
CA GLU A 259 -9.74 7.18 11.38
C GLU A 259 -8.91 8.41 11.80
N LEU A 260 -8.09 8.26 12.84
CA LEU A 260 -7.00 9.17 13.15
C LEU A 260 -5.81 8.81 12.25
N THR A 261 -5.78 9.41 11.06
CA THR A 261 -4.81 9.06 10.00
C THR A 261 -3.41 9.57 10.30
N TYR A 262 -3.30 10.71 10.98
CA TYR A 262 -2.02 11.26 11.39
C TYR A 262 -2.17 12.18 12.59
N MET A 263 -1.22 12.11 13.51
CA MET A 263 -1.01 13.15 14.51
C MET A 263 0.48 13.38 14.71
N GLY A 264 0.85 14.63 14.95
CA GLY A 264 2.25 15.00 15.09
C GLY A 264 2.44 16.21 15.97
N VAL A 265 3.58 16.27 16.64
CA VAL A 265 4.02 17.44 17.41
C VAL A 265 5.45 17.76 16.99
N VAL A 266 5.72 19.05 16.74
CA VAL A 266 7.05 19.52 16.32
C VAL A 266 8.08 19.24 17.41
N PRO A 267 9.36 18.97 17.06
CA PRO A 267 10.38 18.57 18.02
C PRO A 267 10.50 19.48 19.24
N SER A 268 10.46 20.80 19.05
CA SER A 268 10.58 21.80 20.11
C SER A 268 9.47 21.75 21.16
N ALA A 269 8.31 21.17 20.83
CA ALA A 269 7.17 21.05 21.73
C ALA A 269 6.95 19.64 22.30
N ARG A 270 7.74 18.64 21.89
CA ARG A 270 7.68 17.26 22.41
C ARG A 270 8.08 17.21 23.89
N GLY A 271 7.68 16.14 24.59
CA GLY A 271 7.95 15.95 26.02
C GLY A 271 6.98 16.67 26.97
N ASN A 272 6.09 17.54 26.45
CA ASN A 272 5.09 18.26 27.24
C ASN A 272 3.74 17.52 27.37
N ARG A 273 3.69 16.23 27.01
CA ARG A 273 2.48 15.36 27.09
C ARG A 273 1.29 15.82 26.24
N TRP A 274 1.52 16.61 25.19
CA TRP A 274 0.47 17.07 24.27
C TRP A 274 -0.27 15.95 23.54
N GLY A 275 0.37 14.80 23.33
CA GLY A 275 -0.25 13.69 22.60
C GLY A 275 -1.60 13.24 23.18
N ALA A 276 -1.80 13.31 24.50
CA ALA A 276 -3.09 13.00 25.11
C ALA A 276 -4.19 13.98 24.68
N SER A 277 -3.87 15.27 24.56
CA SER A 277 -4.82 16.29 24.09
C SER A 277 -5.14 16.12 22.62
N LEU A 278 -4.18 15.70 21.79
CA LEU A 278 -4.39 15.42 20.37
C LEU A 278 -5.32 14.20 20.18
N VAL A 279 -5.15 13.13 20.98
CA VAL A 279 -6.07 11.96 20.96
C VAL A 279 -7.46 12.33 21.45
N SER A 280 -7.57 13.11 22.54
CA SER A 280 -8.87 13.63 23.00
C SER A 280 -9.57 14.48 21.94
N GLU A 281 -8.81 15.23 21.14
CA GLU A 281 -9.38 16.02 20.04
C GLU A 281 -9.95 15.12 18.93
N ALA A 282 -9.28 14.03 18.57
CA ALA A 282 -9.86 13.03 17.66
C ALA A 282 -11.16 12.44 18.22
N GLY A 283 -11.22 12.14 19.53
CA GLY A 283 -12.43 11.72 20.22
C GLY A 283 -13.56 12.75 20.14
N ARG A 284 -13.24 14.04 20.35
CA ARG A 284 -14.18 15.15 20.22
C ARG A 284 -14.75 15.24 18.81
N ILE A 285 -13.90 15.12 17.78
CA ILE A 285 -14.32 15.10 16.37
C ILE A 285 -15.26 13.92 16.10
N ALA A 286 -14.93 12.72 16.58
CA ALA A 286 -15.76 11.52 16.40
C ALA A 286 -17.15 11.71 17.03
N GLN A 287 -17.20 12.17 18.28
CA GLN A 287 -18.45 12.42 19.00
C GLN A 287 -19.32 13.49 18.32
N GLN A 288 -18.72 14.58 17.85
CA GLN A 288 -19.44 15.63 17.12
C GLN A 288 -20.07 15.14 15.82
N ARG A 289 -19.44 14.14 15.20
CA ARG A 289 -19.93 13.51 13.95
C ARG A 289 -20.85 12.32 14.22
N GLY A 290 -21.13 12.00 15.48
CA GLY A 290 -21.95 10.84 15.86
C GLY A 290 -21.29 9.49 15.57
N LEU A 291 -19.96 9.46 15.42
CA LEU A 291 -19.19 8.25 15.14
C LEU A 291 -18.94 7.48 16.44
N GLN A 292 -19.04 6.14 16.38
CA GLN A 292 -18.94 5.28 17.56
C GLN A 292 -17.50 4.95 17.93
N THR A 293 -16.63 4.75 16.94
CA THR A 293 -15.25 4.30 17.19
C THR A 293 -14.22 5.25 16.61
N VAL A 294 -13.03 5.22 17.20
CA VAL A 294 -11.82 5.83 16.62
C VAL A 294 -10.82 4.73 16.34
N ASN A 295 -10.35 4.67 15.10
CA ASN A 295 -9.35 3.72 14.62
C ASN A 295 -8.06 4.46 14.25
N LEU A 296 -6.90 3.80 14.39
CA LEU A 296 -5.62 4.33 13.94
C LEU A 296 -4.64 3.20 13.61
N GLY A 297 -3.67 3.49 12.76
CA GLY A 297 -2.46 2.68 12.59
C GLY A 297 -1.29 3.31 13.35
N VAL A 298 -0.42 2.49 13.93
CA VAL A 298 0.81 2.94 14.60
C VAL A 298 1.95 1.98 14.35
N ASP A 299 3.17 2.51 14.18
CA ASP A 299 4.38 1.69 14.15
C ASP A 299 4.60 0.98 15.49
N GLN A 300 4.88 -0.33 15.44
CA GLN A 300 5.20 -1.15 16.60
C GLN A 300 6.45 -0.67 17.38
N LYS A 301 7.28 0.18 16.78
CA LYS A 301 8.46 0.80 17.41
C LYS A 301 8.21 2.21 17.92
N ASN A 302 6.99 2.74 17.78
CA ASN A 302 6.61 4.07 18.24
C ASN A 302 6.14 4.06 19.72
N ASP A 303 7.04 3.69 20.64
CA ASP A 303 6.74 3.57 22.07
C ASP A 303 6.00 4.79 22.66
N PRO A 304 6.36 6.05 22.33
CA PRO A 304 5.66 7.20 22.89
C PRO A 304 4.19 7.26 22.49
N ALA A 305 3.86 6.91 21.24
CA ALA A 305 2.48 6.91 20.76
C ALA A 305 1.71 5.73 21.35
N GLN A 306 2.30 4.53 21.38
CA GLN A 306 1.67 3.35 21.97
C GLN A 306 1.27 3.56 23.44
N GLN A 307 2.16 4.14 24.25
CA GLN A 307 1.84 4.46 25.65
C GLN A 307 0.66 5.43 25.80
N ILE A 308 0.51 6.37 24.85
CA ILE A 308 -0.66 7.25 24.83
C ILE A 308 -1.90 6.43 24.50
N TYR A 309 -1.89 5.65 23.41
CA TYR A 309 -3.05 4.90 22.96
C TYR A 309 -3.52 3.86 23.99
N GLU A 310 -2.60 3.11 24.60
CA GLU A 310 -2.91 2.17 25.69
C GLU A 310 -3.62 2.86 26.86
N ARG A 311 -3.19 4.07 27.24
CA ARG A 311 -3.80 4.84 28.33
C ARG A 311 -5.23 5.29 28.02
N PHE A 312 -5.55 5.47 26.74
CA PHE A 312 -6.90 5.78 26.28
C PHE A 312 -7.76 4.51 26.04
N GLY A 313 -7.20 3.32 26.28
CA GLY A 313 -7.92 2.05 26.16
C GLY A 313 -8.02 1.53 24.73
N PHE A 314 -7.18 2.00 23.81
CA PHE A 314 -7.08 1.42 22.48
C PHE A 314 -6.63 -0.03 22.55
N THR A 315 -7.23 -0.89 21.72
CA THR A 315 -6.86 -2.31 21.59
C THR A 315 -6.53 -2.66 20.14
N SER A 316 -5.53 -3.52 19.95
CA SER A 316 -5.13 -3.98 18.62
C SER A 316 -6.12 -5.00 18.06
N PHE A 317 -6.48 -4.85 16.79
CA PHE A 317 -7.36 -5.79 16.09
C PHE A 317 -6.74 -6.35 14.79
N PHE A 318 -5.68 -5.72 14.29
CA PHE A 318 -4.99 -6.14 13.07
C PHE A 318 -3.54 -5.64 13.08
N GLY A 319 -2.66 -6.33 12.37
CA GLY A 319 -1.26 -5.93 12.23
C GLY A 319 -0.71 -6.44 10.91
N GLU A 320 0.20 -5.66 10.34
CA GLU A 320 0.83 -5.99 9.06
C GLU A 320 2.23 -5.38 9.00
N SER A 321 3.10 -5.99 8.21
CA SER A 321 4.40 -5.42 7.86
C SER A 321 4.27 -4.61 6.57
N VAL A 322 4.83 -3.41 6.55
CA VAL A 322 4.89 -2.53 5.39
C VAL A 322 6.24 -2.68 4.72
N TRP A 323 6.20 -2.86 3.40
CA TRP A 323 7.35 -3.04 2.54
C TRP A 323 7.31 -1.98 1.45
N GLY A 324 8.47 -1.55 0.94
CA GLY A 324 8.48 -0.66 -0.20
C GLY A 324 9.74 -0.69 -1.02
N ARG A 325 9.62 -0.12 -2.22
CA ARG A 325 10.65 -0.07 -3.24
C ARG A 325 10.51 1.21 -4.07
N ARG A 326 11.62 1.89 -4.31
CA ARG A 326 11.72 2.94 -5.34
C ARG A 326 11.74 2.34 -6.74
N ILE A 327 11.11 3.04 -7.68
CA ILE A 327 10.99 2.62 -9.08
C ILE A 327 11.43 3.71 -10.07
N ASP A 328 12.15 4.71 -9.58
CA ASP A 328 12.78 5.77 -10.38
C ASP A 328 14.05 5.32 -11.11
#